data_AF-A0A0M1JUF8-F1
#
_entry.id   AF-A0A0M1JUF8-F1
#
_cell.length_a   1.000
_cell.length_b   1.000
_cell.length_c   1.000
_cell.angle_alpha   90.00
_cell.angle_beta   90.00
_cell.angle_gamma   90.00
#
_symmetry.space_group_name_H-M   'P 1'
#
loop_
_entity.id
_entity.type
_entity.pdbx_description
1 polymer ?
#
loop_
_entity_poly.entity_id
_entity_poly.type
_entity_poly.pdbx_seq_one_letter_code
_entity_poly.pdbx_strand_id
1 'polypeptide(L)' 'MPTEAQSLKAVILCQWLSNGFQPIHVFRYDHKYKTIYLQAGTSEEIAIVIYADGKWEFV' A
#
# COMPACT_ATOMS: atom_id res chain seq x y z
N MET A 1 12.66 -6.99 3.79
CA MET A 1 11.90 -6.14 4.72
C MET A 1 11.69 -4.80 4.06
N PRO A 2 10.52 -4.16 4.24
CA PRO A 2 10.30 -2.79 3.82
C PRO A 2 11.31 -1.83 4.44
N THR A 3 11.60 -0.72 3.77
CA THR A 3 12.36 0.39 4.35
C THR A 3 11.52 1.14 5.39
N GLU A 4 12.13 1.99 6.19
CA GLU A 4 11.41 2.89 7.10
C GLU A 4 10.45 3.81 6.34
N ALA A 5 10.90 4.38 5.22
CA ALA A 5 10.09 5.22 4.35
C ALA A 5 8.88 4.47 3.79
N GLN A 6 9.06 3.23 3.34
CA GLN A 6 7.96 2.35 2.91
C GLN A 6 6.98 2.06 4.03
N SER A 7 7.50 1.73 5.21
CA SER A 7 6.69 1.35 6.37
C SER A 7 5.82 2.52 6.82
N LEU A 8 6.41 3.71 6.93
CA LEU A 8 5.68 4.92 7.27
C LEU A 8 4.64 5.25 6.20
N LYS A 9 5.00 5.15 4.91
CA LYS A 9 4.06 5.41 3.82
C LYS A 9 2.88 4.44 3.82
N ALA A 10 3.14 3.15 4.06
CA ALA A 10 2.12 2.13 4.15
C ALA A 10 1.12 2.41 5.29
N VAL A 11 1.60 2.81 6.47
CA VAL A 11 0.73 3.20 7.59
C VAL A 11 -0.17 4.38 7.22
N ILE A 12 0.40 5.42 6.59
CA ILE A 12 -0.37 6.60 6.15
C ILE A 12 -1.47 6.19 5.16
N LEU A 13 -1.15 5.38 4.15
CA LEU A 13 -2.11 4.94 3.13
C LEU A 13 -3.20 4.04 3.72
N CYS A 14 -2.83 3.10 4.61
CA CYS A 14 -3.81 2.28 5.33
C CYS A 14 -4.76 3.14 6.19
N GLN A 15 -4.26 4.21 6.81
CA GLN A 15 -5.10 5.15 7.55
C GLN A 15 -6.08 5.88 6.63
N TRP A 16 -5.65 6.28 5.42
CA TRP A 16 -6.52 6.93 4.44
C TRP A 16 -7.63 5.99 3.96
N LEU A 17 -7.27 4.74 3.64
CA LEU A 17 -8.24 3.69 3.28
C LEU A 17 -9.23 3.46 4.41
N SER A 18 -8.74 3.36 5.66
CA SER A 18 -9.59 3.17 6.84
C SER A 18 -10.55 4.33 7.09
N ASN A 19 -10.08 5.58 6.93
CA ASN A 19 -10.93 6.78 7.03
C ASN A 19 -12.05 6.78 5.98
N GLY A 20 -11.79 6.23 4.80
CA GLY A 20 -12.76 6.09 3.72
C GLY A 20 -13.62 4.83 3.81
N PHE A 21 -13.52 4.04 4.89
CA PHE A 21 -14.17 2.72 5.04
C PHE A 21 -13.85 1.77 3.88
N GLN A 22 -12.66 1.90 3.27
CA GLN A 22 -12.21 1.03 2.20
C GLN A 22 -11.51 -0.19 2.79
N PRO A 23 -12.06 -1.41 2.62
CA PRO A 23 -11.42 -2.62 3.12
C PRO A 23 -10.08 -2.85 2.41
N ILE A 24 -9.11 -3.41 3.13
CA ILE A 24 -7.80 -3.79 2.59
C ILE A 24 -7.80 -5.31 2.45
N HIS A 25 -7.79 -5.79 1.21
CA HIS A 25 -7.87 -7.22 0.88
C HIS A 25 -6.49 -7.86 0.78
N VAL A 26 -5.52 -7.12 0.25
CA VAL A 26 -4.14 -7.59 0.09
C VAL A 26 -3.18 -6.54 0.65
N PHE A 27 -2.25 -6.99 1.49
CA PHE A 27 -1.06 -6.26 1.88
C PHE A 27 0.14 -7.18 1.64
N ARG A 28 0.99 -6.87 0.67
CA ARG A 28 2.10 -7.77 0.29
C ARG A 28 3.37 -7.01 -0.01
N TYR A 29 4.47 -7.44 0.61
CA TYR A 29 5.81 -6.99 0.23
C TYR A 29 6.41 -7.92 -0.84
N ASP A 30 6.91 -7.34 -1.93
CA ASP A 30 7.62 -8.05 -3.00
C ASP A 30 9.14 -7.94 -2.79
N HIS A 31 9.81 -9.07 -2.60
CA HIS A 31 11.26 -9.11 -2.38
C HIS A 31 12.09 -8.85 -3.64
N LYS A 32 11.56 -9.14 -4.83
CA LYS A 32 12.25 -8.96 -6.11
C LYS A 32 12.25 -7.49 -6.51
N TYR A 33 11.09 -6.83 -6.43
CA TYR A 33 10.94 -5.43 -6.83
C TYR A 33 11.09 -4.44 -5.66
N LYS A 34 11.17 -4.94 -4.42
CA LYS A 34 11.28 -4.13 -3.20
C LYS A 34 10.12 -3.16 -3.05
N THR A 35 8.91 -3.58 -3.39
CA THR A 35 7.68 -2.78 -3.31
C THR A 35 6.71 -3.35 -2.29
N ILE A 36 5.81 -2.51 -1.76
CA ILE A 36 4.58 -2.96 -1.08
C ILE A 36 3.43 -2.77 -2.05
N TYR A 37 2.61 -3.80 -2.21
CA TYR A 37 1.35 -3.78 -2.95
C TYR A 37 0.16 -3.81 -1.99
N LEU A 38 -0.82 -2.94 -2.24
CA LEU A 38 -2.10 -2.94 -1.55
C LEU A 38 -3.24 -3.14 -2.56
N GLN A 39 -4.13 -4.10 -2.29
CA GLN A 39 -5.45 -4.18 -2.94
C GLN A 39 -6.49 -3.76 -1.91
N ALA A 40 -7.32 -2.78 -2.26
CA ALA A 40 -8.34 -2.25 -1.39
C ALA A 40 -9.58 -1.83 -2.19
N GLY A 41 -10.61 -1.36 -1.48
CA GLY A 41 -11.85 -0.90 -2.09
C GLY A 41 -12.98 -1.91 -1.90
N THR A 42 -14.22 -1.42 -1.87
CA THR A 42 -15.39 -2.29 -1.62
C THR A 42 -15.59 -3.31 -2.75
N SER A 43 -15.17 -2.94 -3.97
CA SER A 43 -15.20 -3.77 -5.17
C SER A 43 -13.78 -4.07 -5.69
N GLU A 44 -12.77 -4.04 -4.81
CA GLU A 44 -11.36 -4.24 -5.16
C GLU A 44 -10.86 -3.26 -6.25
N GLU A 45 -11.38 -2.04 -6.30
CA GLU A 45 -11.08 -1.05 -7.32
C GLU A 45 -9.83 -0.21 -7.05
N ILE A 46 -9.23 -0.32 -5.86
CA ILE A 46 -8.08 0.47 -5.44
C ILE A 46 -6.84 -0.42 -5.38
N ALA A 47 -5.92 -0.23 -6.33
CA ALA A 47 -4.60 -0.83 -6.28
C ALA A 47 -3.53 0.23 -6.05
N ILE A 48 -2.61 -0.02 -5.11
CA ILE A 48 -1.53 0.91 -4.76
C ILE A 48 -0.20 0.16 -4.72
N VAL A 49 0.84 0.79 -5.25
CA VAL A 49 2.24 0.35 -5.11
C VAL A 49 3.04 1.40 -4.34
N ILE A 50 3.87 0.95 -3.40
CA ILE A 50 4.79 1.78 -2.62
C ILE A 50 6.24 1.34 -2.89
N TYR A 51 7.06 2.24 -3.41
CA TYR A 51 8.47 2.01 -3.73
C TYR A 51 9.38 2.17 -2.52
N ALA A 52 10.61 1.66 -2.63
CA ALA A 52 11.61 1.63 -1.56
C ALA A 52 11.92 3.01 -0.94
N ASP A 53 11.79 4.09 -1.72
CA ASP A 53 12.00 5.48 -1.28
C ASP A 53 10.75 6.12 -0.64
N GLY A 54 9.65 5.38 -0.52
CA GLY A 54 8.38 5.87 0.03
C GLY A 54 7.52 6.64 -0.96
N LYS A 55 7.90 6.75 -2.24
CA LYS A 55 6.97 7.17 -3.30
C LYS A 55 5.92 6.08 -3.51
N TRP A 56 4.76 6.48 -4.01
CA TRP A 56 3.65 5.58 -4.26
C TRP A 56 2.80 6.07 -5.43
N GLU A 57 2.07 5.14 -6.05
CA GLU A 57 1.13 5.41 -7.14
C GLU A 57 -0.06 4.44 -7.10
N PHE A 58 -1.15 4.84 -7.76
CA PHE A 58 -2.24 3.94 -8.12
C PHE A 58 -1.87 3.13 -9.36
N VAL A 59 -2.39 1.91 -9.47
CA VAL A 59 -2.10 0.97 -10.58
C VAL A 59 -3.37 0.47 -11.24
#